data_AF-A0A3E1EDD3-F1
#
_entry.id   AF-A0A3E1EDD3-F1
#
_cell.length_a   1.000
_cell.length_b   1.000
_cell.length_c   1.000
_cell.angle_alpha   90.00
_cell.angle_beta   90.00
_cell.angle_gamma   90.00
#
_symmetry.space_group_name_H-M   'P 1'
#
loop_
_entity.id
_entity.type
_entity.pdbx_description
1 polymer ?
#
loop_
_entity_poly.entity_id
_entity_poly.type
_entity_poly.pdbx_seq_one_letter_code
_entity_poly.pdbx_strand_id
1 'polypeptide(L)'
;MAAHTNQNPFPGMNPFMEQRWSDAHLSLIAYCREELGLTLPDAYSAIGQEHVSVEGSGSSSYYPDVAIVEETWRRGIPSVWTPEVESGDKPSWAAGARAPVRMPRIVRRELPKERWVEIRHDDGHLVTVIEITSPANRGAGRLAYLTKRADYQAAGVNVVEIDLLRGGKRLLDMTEEQVRAEFGEAGETYFISATRYFDPDRLEVYPCPLREPLPSIHIPLRYPDLDVSLDIQRLVNRCYETGRYWKLDYTAPLVPPLNEDDAVWMAERLREAGL
;
A
#
# COMPACT_ATOMS: atom_id res chain seq x y z
N MET A 1 -21.49 2.98 31.48
CA MET A 1 -21.11 3.51 30.14
C MET A 1 -19.93 2.69 29.67
N ALA A 2 -20.09 1.86 28.65
CA ALA A 2 -18.97 1.09 28.10
C ALA A 2 -17.94 2.07 27.53
N ALA A 3 -16.68 1.93 27.94
CA ALA A 3 -15.60 2.75 27.43
C ALA A 3 -15.55 2.58 25.91
N HIS A 4 -15.88 3.63 25.15
CA HIS A 4 -15.67 3.61 23.71
C HIS A 4 -14.16 3.50 23.49
N THR A 5 -13.72 2.33 23.02
CA THR A 5 -12.33 2.15 22.63
C THR A 5 -12.15 2.90 21.32
N ASN A 6 -11.31 3.95 21.30
CA ASN A 6 -10.90 4.64 20.08
C ASN A 6 -9.97 3.79 19.19
N GLN A 7 -10.00 2.47 19.36
CA GLN A 7 -9.22 1.49 18.62
C GLN A 7 -10.08 0.94 17.48
N ASN A 8 -9.42 0.61 16.38
CA ASN A 8 -10.08 -0.07 15.26
C ASN A 8 -10.71 -1.38 15.76
N PRO A 9 -12.05 -1.57 15.64
CA PRO A 9 -12.71 -2.77 16.15
C PRO A 9 -12.45 -4.00 15.27
N PHE A 10 -11.88 -3.83 14.07
CA PHE A 10 -11.56 -4.91 13.16
C PHE A 10 -10.10 -5.34 13.34
N PRO A 11 -9.80 -6.66 13.20
CA PRO A 11 -8.41 -7.14 13.26
C PRO A 11 -7.56 -6.58 12.11
N GLY A 12 -8.21 -6.34 10.96
CA GLY A 12 -7.63 -5.91 9.70
C GLY A 12 -8.01 -4.48 9.32
N MET A 13 -8.29 -4.31 8.02
CA MET A 13 -8.95 -3.13 7.48
C MET A 13 -10.37 -2.98 8.06
N ASN A 14 -10.78 -1.75 8.37
CA ASN A 14 -12.16 -1.45 8.77
C ASN A 14 -12.99 -1.06 7.53
N PRO A 15 -13.99 -1.86 7.11
CA PRO A 15 -14.76 -1.57 5.90
C PRO A 15 -15.52 -0.25 5.93
N PHE A 16 -15.86 0.26 7.11
CA PHE A 16 -16.58 1.54 7.25
C PHE A 16 -15.70 2.73 6.89
N MET A 17 -14.37 2.61 6.96
CA MET A 17 -13.44 3.66 6.52
C MET A 17 -13.64 4.04 5.04
N GLU A 18 -14.22 3.15 4.22
CA GLU A 18 -14.57 3.46 2.83
C GLU A 18 -15.55 4.64 2.70
N GLN A 19 -16.38 4.92 3.72
CA GLN A 19 -17.26 6.11 3.76
C GLN A 19 -16.50 7.43 3.70
N ARG A 20 -15.23 7.42 4.15
CA ARG A 20 -14.31 8.57 4.16
C ARG A 20 -12.99 8.21 3.48
N TRP A 21 -13.03 7.34 2.47
CA TRP A 21 -11.81 6.80 1.87
C TRP A 21 -10.86 7.89 1.36
N SER A 22 -11.35 8.99 0.79
CA SER A 22 -10.47 10.08 0.32
C SER A 22 -9.57 10.64 1.42
N ASP A 23 -10.09 10.77 2.64
CA ASP A 23 -9.36 11.24 3.82
C ASP A 23 -8.40 10.17 4.36
N ALA A 24 -8.87 8.92 4.41
CA ALA A 24 -8.07 7.77 4.85
C ALA A 24 -6.91 7.47 3.88
N HIS A 25 -7.15 7.62 2.58
CA HIS A 25 -6.21 7.44 1.48
C HIS A 25 -5.08 8.46 1.58
N LEU A 26 -5.40 9.75 1.67
CA LEU A 26 -4.39 10.81 1.86
C LEU A 26 -3.54 10.58 3.12
N SER A 27 -4.19 10.24 4.24
CA SER A 27 -3.49 9.94 5.50
C SER A 27 -2.57 8.72 5.36
N LEU A 28 -3.02 7.68 4.66
CA LEU A 28 -2.23 6.47 4.46
C LEU A 28 -1.00 6.74 3.59
N ILE A 29 -1.12 7.55 2.55
CA ILE A 29 0.03 8.02 1.75
C ILE A 29 1.05 8.72 2.64
N ALA A 30 0.60 9.69 3.44
CA ALA A 30 1.47 10.44 4.34
C ALA A 30 2.19 9.52 5.35
N TYR A 31 1.48 8.57 5.95
CA TYR A 31 2.07 7.66 6.94
C TYR A 31 3.00 6.62 6.32
N CYS A 32 2.72 6.14 5.10
CA CYS A 32 3.65 5.32 4.33
C CYS A 32 4.97 6.09 4.10
N ARG A 33 4.87 7.34 3.62
CA ARG A 33 6.03 8.20 3.38
C ARG A 33 6.83 8.46 4.67
N GLU A 34 6.16 8.74 5.78
CA GLU A 34 6.82 8.95 7.08
C GLU A 34 7.57 7.68 7.55
N GLU A 35 6.92 6.51 7.52
CA GLU A 35 7.58 5.27 7.97
C GLU A 35 8.76 4.90 7.06
N LEU A 36 8.62 5.08 5.76
CA LEU A 36 9.70 4.81 4.80
C LEU A 36 10.85 5.79 4.99
N GLY A 37 10.56 7.07 5.22
CA GLY A 37 11.61 8.06 5.52
C GLY A 37 12.42 7.77 6.78
N LEU A 38 11.87 6.98 7.72
CA LEU A 38 12.57 6.54 8.93
C LEU A 38 13.30 5.20 8.78
N THR A 39 13.02 4.44 7.73
CA THR A 39 13.48 3.04 7.58
C THR A 39 14.33 2.79 6.36
N LEU A 40 14.23 3.65 5.35
CA LEU A 40 15.06 3.58 4.16
C LEU A 40 16.53 3.83 4.51
N PRO A 41 17.47 3.15 3.82
CA PRO A 41 18.88 3.48 3.92
C PRO A 41 19.16 4.92 3.47
N ASP A 42 20.24 5.53 3.97
CA ASP A 42 20.61 6.93 3.70
C ASP A 42 20.75 7.32 2.22
N ALA A 43 20.90 6.33 1.33
CA ALA A 43 20.97 6.55 -0.12
C ALA A 43 19.60 6.80 -0.77
N TYR A 44 18.51 6.61 -0.01
CA TYR A 44 17.14 6.65 -0.51
C TYR A 44 16.29 7.66 0.23
N SER A 45 15.34 8.25 -0.48
CA SER A 45 14.34 9.17 0.07
C SER A 45 12.94 8.75 -0.36
N ALA A 46 11.98 8.85 0.57
CA ALA A 46 10.56 8.66 0.29
C ALA A 46 9.89 10.03 0.05
N ILE A 47 9.29 10.17 -1.12
CA ILE A 47 8.59 11.37 -1.58
C ILE A 47 7.11 11.00 -1.70
N GLY A 48 6.24 11.72 -0.99
CA GLY A 48 4.79 11.59 -1.13
C GLY A 48 4.25 12.74 -1.97
N GLN A 49 3.36 12.47 -2.90
CA GLN A 49 2.74 13.50 -3.74
C GLN A 49 1.21 13.34 -3.71
N GLU A 50 0.52 14.46 -3.52
CA GLU A 50 -0.95 14.51 -3.61
C GLU A 50 -1.36 14.91 -5.03
N HIS A 51 -2.36 14.21 -5.57
CA HIS A 51 -2.95 14.54 -6.87
C HIS A 51 -4.04 15.61 -6.73
N VAL A 52 -3.78 16.81 -7.26
CA VAL A 52 -4.84 17.75 -7.68
C VAL A 52 -4.81 17.87 -9.20
N SER A 53 -5.69 17.15 -9.89
CA SER A 53 -5.81 17.26 -11.35
C SER A 53 -6.59 18.52 -11.73
N VAL A 54 -5.89 19.53 -12.24
CA VAL A 54 -6.51 20.60 -13.04
C VAL A 54 -6.37 20.18 -14.51
N GLU A 55 -7.50 19.96 -15.19
CA GLU A 55 -7.49 19.66 -16.63
C GLU A 55 -6.81 20.79 -17.40
N GLY A 56 -5.76 20.46 -18.16
CA GLY A 56 -5.14 21.37 -19.13
C GLY A 56 -3.64 21.59 -18.98
N SER A 57 -2.82 20.54 -19.17
CA SER A 57 -1.46 20.74 -19.73
C SER A 57 -0.97 19.46 -20.40
N GLY A 58 -0.47 19.60 -21.63
CA GLY A 58 -0.14 18.51 -22.56
C GLY A 58 1.17 17.79 -22.30
N SER A 59 1.50 17.50 -21.04
CA SER A 59 2.58 16.59 -20.66
C SER A 59 2.04 15.68 -19.56
N SER A 60 1.88 14.38 -19.85
CA SER A 60 1.49 13.40 -18.85
C SER A 60 2.68 13.12 -17.93
N SER A 61 2.87 13.96 -16.92
CA SER A 61 3.75 13.66 -15.80
C SER A 61 3.03 12.70 -14.86
N TYR A 62 3.57 11.49 -14.66
CA TYR A 62 3.03 10.53 -13.72
C TYR A 62 3.65 10.73 -12.35
N TYR A 63 2.81 11.07 -11.38
CA TYR A 63 3.20 11.20 -9.98
C TYR A 63 2.69 9.98 -9.23
N PRO A 64 3.55 9.21 -8.55
CA PRO A 64 3.10 8.11 -7.69
C PRO A 64 2.63 8.65 -6.34
N ASP A 65 1.76 7.91 -5.65
CA ASP A 65 1.32 8.28 -4.30
C ASP A 65 2.53 8.36 -3.35
N VAL A 66 3.42 7.35 -3.40
CA VAL A 66 4.76 7.41 -2.79
C VAL A 66 5.81 6.94 -3.78
N ALA A 67 6.85 7.76 -3.97
CA ALA A 67 8.06 7.45 -4.73
C ALA A 67 9.23 7.19 -3.79
N ILE A 68 10.00 6.15 -4.06
CA ILE A 68 11.32 5.92 -3.46
C ILE A 68 12.37 6.26 -4.51
N VAL A 69 13.20 7.25 -4.20
CA VAL A 69 14.23 7.76 -5.10
C VAL A 69 15.62 7.47 -4.53
N GLU A 70 16.55 7.06 -5.39
CA GLU A 70 17.97 6.93 -5.04
C GLU A 70 18.68 8.28 -5.28
N GLU A 71 19.25 8.86 -4.22
CA GLU A 71 19.98 10.12 -4.23
C GLU A 71 21.41 9.93 -4.76
N THR A 72 21.57 9.93 -6.08
CA THR A 72 22.88 9.62 -6.71
C THR A 72 24.04 10.56 -6.37
N TRP A 73 23.78 11.77 -5.88
CA TRP A 73 24.83 12.70 -5.43
C TRP A 73 25.54 12.24 -4.15
N ARG A 74 24.95 11.32 -3.37
CA ARG A 74 25.59 10.71 -2.19
C ARG A 74 26.58 9.58 -2.54
N ARG A 75 26.58 9.04 -3.77
CA ARG A 75 27.51 7.97 -4.18
C ARG A 75 28.99 8.36 -4.14
N GLY A 76 29.32 9.65 -4.05
CA GLY A 76 30.69 10.16 -3.90
C GLY A 76 31.11 10.47 -2.44
N ILE A 77 30.17 10.39 -1.50
CA ILE A 77 30.46 10.51 -0.07
C ILE A 77 30.51 9.08 0.45
N PRO A 78 31.67 8.56 0.90
CA PRO A 78 31.70 7.25 1.52
C PRO A 78 30.66 7.24 2.63
N SER A 79 29.75 6.27 2.60
CA SER A 79 28.97 5.93 3.79
C SER A 79 30.01 5.61 4.86
N VAL A 80 30.18 6.54 5.81
CA VAL A 80 30.95 6.25 7.00
C VAL A 80 30.10 5.25 7.76
N TRP A 81 30.34 3.98 7.47
CA TRP A 81 29.96 2.89 8.34
C TRP A 81 30.73 3.10 9.65
N THR A 82 30.16 3.89 10.56
CA THR A 82 30.51 3.82 11.97
C THR A 82 29.74 2.63 12.53
N PRO A 83 30.41 1.57 13.02
CA PRO A 83 29.73 0.54 13.78
C PRO A 83 29.06 1.20 15.01
N GLU A 84 27.85 0.73 15.30
CA GLU A 84 26.98 1.21 16.38
C GLU A 84 27.73 1.45 17.69
N VAL A 85 27.56 2.65 18.24
CA VAL A 85 27.46 2.82 19.68
C VAL A 85 25.97 3.06 19.95
N GLU A 86 25.33 2.07 20.55
CA GLU A 86 24.02 2.19 21.17
C GLU A 86 24.02 3.38 22.15
N SER A 87 23.52 4.53 21.70
CA SER A 87 23.23 5.69 22.54
C SER A 87 22.53 6.74 21.69
N GLY A 88 21.23 6.56 21.49
CA GLY A 88 20.39 7.56 20.83
C GLY A 88 18.95 7.15 20.93
N ASP A 89 18.24 7.76 21.88
CA ASP A 89 16.81 7.59 22.12
C ASP A 89 16.01 7.55 20.81
N LYS A 90 15.55 6.36 20.42
CA LYS A 90 14.50 6.25 19.41
C LYS A 90 13.25 6.90 19.99
N PRO A 91 12.53 7.75 19.25
CA PRO A 91 11.31 8.35 19.76
C PRO A 91 10.33 7.25 20.20
N SER A 92 9.81 7.39 21.43
CA SER A 92 9.04 6.39 22.18
C SER A 92 7.81 5.81 21.46
N TRP A 93 7.38 6.36 20.32
CA TRP A 93 6.29 5.82 19.51
C TRP A 93 6.74 4.74 18.51
N ALA A 94 8.06 4.59 18.26
CA ALA A 94 8.64 3.59 17.36
C ALA A 94 8.94 2.23 18.05
N ALA A 95 8.67 2.10 19.35
CA ALA A 95 8.99 0.93 20.18
C ALA A 95 7.87 -0.14 20.22
N GLY A 96 7.03 -0.22 19.18
CA GLY A 96 6.13 -1.36 18.99
C GLY A 96 6.89 -2.51 18.33
N ALA A 97 6.75 -3.74 18.83
CA ALA A 97 7.27 -4.92 18.15
C ALA A 97 6.73 -4.94 16.71
N ARG A 98 7.62 -4.85 15.71
CA ARG A 98 7.24 -4.94 14.29
C ARG A 98 6.65 -6.32 14.04
N ALA A 99 5.48 -6.38 13.41
CA ALA A 99 4.89 -7.64 13.03
C ALA A 99 5.84 -8.39 12.05
N PRO A 100 5.94 -9.73 12.14
CA PRO A 100 6.75 -10.48 11.19
C PRO A 100 6.22 -10.27 9.77
N VAL A 101 7.14 -10.03 8.82
CA VAL A 101 6.79 -9.81 7.42
C VAL A 101 6.14 -11.06 6.84
N ARG A 102 4.98 -10.92 6.21
CA ARG A 102 4.29 -12.04 5.58
C ARG A 102 4.98 -12.35 4.25
N MET A 103 5.25 -13.62 3.95
CA MET A 103 5.79 -13.99 2.63
C MET A 103 4.69 -13.89 1.56
N PRO A 104 4.93 -13.27 0.40
CA PRO A 104 3.94 -13.20 -0.66
C PRO A 104 3.71 -14.56 -1.31
N ARG A 105 2.50 -14.77 -1.84
CA ARG A 105 2.26 -15.82 -2.84
C ARG A 105 2.82 -15.34 -4.18
N ILE A 106 3.49 -16.23 -4.91
CA ILE A 106 4.12 -15.90 -6.19
C ILE A 106 3.26 -16.41 -7.34
N VAL A 107 2.83 -15.49 -8.20
CA VAL A 107 2.07 -15.80 -9.42
C VAL A 107 2.94 -15.46 -10.63
N ARG A 108 3.06 -16.39 -11.58
CA ARG A 108 3.80 -16.18 -12.85
C ARG A 108 2.84 -15.69 -13.93
N ARG A 109 3.22 -14.61 -14.59
CA ARG A 109 2.46 -13.99 -15.70
C ARG A 109 3.24 -14.12 -17.01
N GLU A 110 2.51 -14.16 -18.12
CA GLU A 110 3.09 -13.96 -19.44
C GLU A 110 2.95 -12.49 -19.82
N LEU A 111 4.06 -11.74 -19.83
CA LEU A 111 4.07 -10.33 -20.22
C LEU A 111 4.70 -10.13 -21.60
N PRO A 112 4.19 -9.19 -22.43
CA PRO A 112 4.88 -8.77 -23.64
C PRO A 112 6.26 -8.18 -23.30
N LYS A 113 7.28 -8.52 -24.10
CA LYS A 113 8.63 -7.96 -23.93
C LYS A 113 8.65 -6.53 -24.47
N GLU A 114 8.58 -5.54 -23.59
CA GLU A 114 8.68 -4.12 -23.98
C GLU A 114 9.98 -3.45 -23.52
N ARG A 115 10.26 -2.31 -24.16
CA ARG A 115 11.57 -1.65 -24.16
C ARG A 115 11.76 -0.79 -22.93
N TRP A 116 12.98 -0.82 -22.40
CA TRP A 116 13.43 -0.07 -21.23
C TRP A 116 13.45 1.45 -21.48
N VAL A 117 12.78 2.24 -20.62
CA VAL A 117 12.89 3.72 -20.60
C VAL A 117 13.09 4.19 -19.16
N GLU A 118 14.31 4.52 -18.74
CA GLU A 118 14.57 4.97 -17.37
C GLU A 118 13.87 6.31 -17.05
N ILE A 119 13.02 6.33 -16.02
CA ILE A 119 12.36 7.57 -15.53
C ILE A 119 13.25 8.20 -14.45
N ARG A 120 13.65 9.46 -14.67
CA ARG A 120 14.39 10.28 -13.70
C ARG A 120 13.39 11.15 -12.92
N HIS A 121 13.50 11.16 -11.60
CA HIS A 121 12.89 12.19 -10.76
C HIS A 121 13.89 13.35 -10.63
N ASP A 122 13.43 14.58 -10.41
CA ASP A 122 14.31 15.76 -10.32
C ASP A 122 15.40 15.60 -9.23
N ASP A 123 15.12 14.80 -8.20
CA ASP A 123 15.99 14.55 -7.03
C ASP A 123 16.81 13.23 -7.10
N GLY A 124 16.63 12.40 -8.13
CA GLY A 124 17.27 11.08 -8.18
C GLY A 124 16.70 10.10 -9.20
N HIS A 125 17.14 8.83 -9.13
CA HIS A 125 16.54 7.78 -9.96
C HIS A 125 15.35 7.17 -9.24
N LEU A 126 14.20 7.08 -9.91
CA LEU A 126 13.02 6.44 -9.36
C LEU A 126 13.27 4.93 -9.25
N VAL A 127 13.13 4.39 -8.04
CA VAL A 127 13.43 2.97 -7.75
C VAL A 127 12.17 2.17 -7.55
N THR A 128 11.25 2.70 -6.74
CA THR A 128 9.99 2.01 -6.40
C THR A 128 8.87 3.02 -6.32
N VAL A 129 7.74 2.68 -6.91
CA VAL A 129 6.48 3.40 -6.73
C VAL A 129 5.55 2.56 -5.86
N ILE A 130 4.87 3.22 -4.93
CA ILE A 130 3.78 2.65 -4.16
C ILE A 130 2.51 3.41 -4.57
N GLU A 131 1.54 2.67 -5.10
CA GLU A 131 0.23 3.19 -5.50
C GLU A 131 -0.83 2.67 -4.53
N ILE A 132 -1.57 3.58 -3.89
CA ILE A 132 -2.68 3.23 -3.02
C ILE A 132 -3.97 3.43 -3.80
N THR A 133 -4.77 2.37 -3.90
CA THR A 133 -5.90 2.37 -4.81
C THR A 133 -6.96 3.40 -4.40
N SER A 134 -7.36 4.24 -5.35
CA SER A 134 -8.51 5.13 -5.23
C SER A 134 -9.74 4.58 -5.97
N PRO A 135 -10.98 4.97 -5.60
CA PRO A 135 -12.17 4.57 -6.33
C PRO A 135 -12.14 4.98 -7.80
N ALA A 136 -11.49 6.11 -8.13
CA ALA A 136 -11.32 6.57 -9.50
C ALA A 136 -10.52 5.57 -10.36
N ASN A 137 -9.45 5.00 -9.79
CA ASN A 137 -8.60 4.01 -10.46
C ASN A 137 -9.37 2.70 -10.75
N ARG A 138 -10.39 2.37 -9.96
CA ARG A 138 -11.23 1.17 -10.17
C ARG A 138 -12.42 1.38 -11.11
N GLY A 139 -12.65 2.62 -11.55
CA GLY A 139 -13.76 3.03 -12.41
C GLY A 139 -13.29 3.73 -13.68
N ALA A 140 -13.64 5.01 -13.82
CA ALA A 140 -13.36 5.81 -15.02
C ALA A 140 -11.86 5.99 -15.31
N GLY A 141 -11.02 6.05 -14.28
CA GLY A 141 -9.56 6.21 -14.40
C GLY A 141 -8.80 4.91 -14.65
N ARG A 142 -9.48 3.76 -14.74
CA ARG A 142 -8.83 2.44 -14.78
C ARG A 142 -7.87 2.28 -15.95
N LEU A 143 -8.28 2.63 -17.17
CA LEU A 143 -7.42 2.46 -18.34
C LEU A 143 -6.17 3.34 -18.23
N ALA A 144 -6.33 4.59 -17.78
CA ALA A 144 -5.21 5.49 -17.55
C ALA A 144 -4.25 4.94 -16.48
N TYR A 145 -4.78 4.36 -15.40
CA TYR A 145 -3.97 3.71 -14.38
C TYR A 145 -3.20 2.49 -14.92
N LEU A 146 -3.85 1.64 -15.73
CA LEU A 146 -3.18 0.46 -16.32
C LEU A 146 -2.07 0.88 -17.30
N THR A 147 -2.28 1.95 -18.07
CA THR A 147 -1.21 2.55 -18.88
C THR A 147 -0.06 3.06 -18.02
N LYS A 148 -0.35 3.84 -16.96
CA LYS A 148 0.65 4.32 -15.99
C LYS A 148 1.45 3.17 -15.38
N ARG A 149 0.80 2.07 -14.98
CA ARG A 149 1.46 0.87 -14.45
C ARG A 149 2.41 0.25 -15.48
N ALA A 150 1.95 0.07 -16.72
CA ALA A 150 2.78 -0.48 -17.80
C ALA A 150 4.01 0.40 -18.06
N ASP A 151 3.83 1.72 -18.04
CA ASP A 151 4.93 2.67 -18.21
C ASP A 151 5.97 2.57 -17.08
N TYR A 152 5.55 2.41 -15.82
CA TYR A 152 6.49 2.16 -14.71
C TYR A 152 7.28 0.86 -14.87
N GLN A 153 6.60 -0.22 -15.27
CA GLN A 153 7.25 -1.52 -15.49
C GLN A 153 8.23 -1.46 -16.66
N ALA A 154 7.83 -0.85 -17.79
CA ALA A 154 8.71 -0.59 -18.92
C ALA A 154 9.89 0.32 -18.54
N ALA A 155 9.71 1.17 -17.53
CA ALA A 155 10.76 2.04 -17.03
C ALA A 155 11.75 1.38 -16.07
N GLY A 156 11.58 0.10 -15.76
CA GLY A 156 12.46 -0.58 -14.82
C GLY A 156 12.29 -0.11 -13.38
N VAL A 157 11.07 0.31 -13.02
CA VAL A 157 10.71 0.73 -11.67
C VAL A 157 9.98 -0.42 -10.98
N ASN A 158 10.25 -0.67 -9.70
CA ASN A 158 9.44 -1.60 -8.93
C ASN A 158 8.06 -0.98 -8.67
N VAL A 159 6.99 -1.77 -8.79
CA VAL A 159 5.61 -1.30 -8.57
C VAL A 159 5.01 -2.06 -7.40
N VAL A 160 4.64 -1.35 -6.34
CA VAL A 160 3.86 -1.87 -5.21
C VAL A 160 2.48 -1.24 -5.22
N GLU A 161 1.44 -2.04 -5.05
CA GLU A 161 0.06 -1.60 -5.17
C GLU A 161 -0.72 -2.06 -3.95
N ILE A 162 -1.28 -1.11 -3.21
CA ILE A 162 -2.05 -1.36 -1.99
C ILE A 162 -3.52 -1.15 -2.32
N ASP A 163 -4.27 -2.25 -2.36
CA ASP A 163 -5.66 -2.25 -2.79
C ASP A 163 -6.60 -2.68 -1.65
N LEU A 164 -7.01 -1.69 -0.86
CA LEU A 164 -7.84 -1.84 0.34
C LEU A 164 -9.31 -1.41 0.11
N LEU A 165 -9.79 -1.48 -1.14
CA LEU A 165 -11.18 -1.21 -1.50
C LEU A 165 -11.96 -2.49 -1.80
N ARG A 166 -13.24 -2.52 -1.43
CA ARG A 166 -14.14 -3.65 -1.76
C ARG A 166 -14.85 -3.45 -3.09
N GLY A 167 -15.23 -2.21 -3.41
CA GLY A 167 -16.00 -1.88 -4.61
C GLY A 167 -15.16 -1.62 -5.85
N GLY A 168 -15.76 -1.80 -7.03
CA GLY A 168 -15.14 -1.52 -8.33
C GLY A 168 -14.31 -2.68 -8.89
N LYS A 169 -13.74 -2.51 -10.10
CA LYS A 169 -12.91 -3.54 -10.73
C LYS A 169 -11.55 -3.58 -10.05
N ARG A 170 -11.14 -4.75 -9.53
CA ARG A 170 -9.83 -4.94 -8.90
C ARG A 170 -8.69 -4.51 -9.82
N LEU A 171 -7.69 -3.83 -9.27
CA LEU A 171 -6.53 -3.43 -10.06
C LEU A 171 -5.50 -4.56 -10.19
N LEU A 172 -5.52 -5.55 -9.29
CA LEU A 172 -4.65 -6.72 -9.33
C LEU A 172 -4.54 -7.27 -10.76
N ASP A 173 -3.30 -7.46 -11.23
CA ASP A 173 -3.00 -7.87 -12.60
C ASP A 173 -3.22 -9.37 -12.80
N MET A 174 -4.46 -9.80 -12.55
CA MET A 174 -4.95 -11.17 -12.61
C MET A 174 -6.41 -11.13 -13.04
N THR A 175 -6.86 -12.14 -13.78
CA THR A 175 -8.30 -12.31 -14.05
C THR A 175 -9.03 -12.78 -12.79
N GLU A 176 -10.34 -12.51 -12.70
CA GLU A 176 -11.18 -13.01 -11.60
C GLU A 176 -11.11 -14.55 -11.47
N GLU A 177 -10.95 -15.25 -12.60
CA GLU A 177 -10.76 -16.70 -12.60
C GLU A 177 -9.42 -17.12 -12.00
N GLN A 178 -8.32 -16.44 -12.36
CA GLN A 178 -7.01 -16.68 -11.77
C GLN A 178 -7.01 -16.37 -10.28
N VAL A 179 -7.64 -15.27 -9.86
CA VAL A 179 -7.77 -14.93 -8.44
C VAL A 179 -8.49 -16.05 -7.69
N ARG A 180 -9.64 -16.51 -8.20
CA ARG A 180 -10.39 -17.60 -7.59
C ARG A 180 -9.61 -18.93 -7.57
N ALA A 181 -8.82 -19.21 -8.60
CA ALA A 181 -8.01 -20.43 -8.66
C ALA A 181 -6.83 -20.41 -7.67
N GLU A 182 -6.14 -19.27 -7.55
CA GLU A 182 -4.94 -19.13 -6.73
C GLU A 182 -5.22 -18.86 -5.25
N PHE A 183 -6.32 -18.16 -4.96
CA PHE A 183 -6.64 -17.71 -3.61
C PHE A 183 -7.92 -18.36 -3.03
N GLY A 184 -8.77 -18.93 -3.89
CA GLY A 184 -9.98 -19.65 -3.50
C GLY A 184 -11.24 -18.77 -3.58
N GLU A 185 -12.37 -19.31 -3.12
CA GLU A 185 -13.63 -18.56 -2.99
C GLU A 185 -13.72 -17.79 -1.66
N ALA A 186 -12.78 -18.01 -0.74
CA ALA A 186 -12.78 -17.50 0.62
C ALA A 186 -12.22 -16.07 0.72
N GLY A 187 -12.92 -15.11 0.14
CA GLY A 187 -12.99 -13.77 0.74
C GLY A 187 -11.68 -12.99 0.89
N GLU A 188 -10.74 -13.05 -0.06
CA GLU A 188 -9.74 -11.99 -0.17
C GLU A 188 -10.45 -10.68 -0.57
N THR A 189 -10.78 -9.95 0.48
CA THR A 189 -11.53 -8.70 0.42
C THR A 189 -10.64 -7.60 -0.14
N TYR A 190 -9.33 -7.69 0.15
CA TYR A 190 -8.31 -6.73 -0.19
C TYR A 190 -7.05 -7.46 -0.67
N PHE A 191 -6.21 -6.75 -1.42
CA PHE A 191 -4.95 -7.30 -1.93
C PHE A 191 -3.85 -6.25 -1.87
N ILE A 192 -2.63 -6.71 -1.66
CA ILE A 192 -1.44 -5.92 -1.94
C ILE A 192 -0.61 -6.71 -2.93
N SER A 193 -0.06 -6.05 -3.94
CA SER A 193 0.84 -6.68 -4.90
C SER A 193 2.15 -5.94 -5.05
N ALA A 194 3.20 -6.66 -5.41
CA ALA A 194 4.48 -6.08 -5.82
C ALA A 194 4.97 -6.75 -7.11
N THR A 195 5.50 -5.94 -8.02
CA THR A 195 6.23 -6.38 -9.21
C THR A 195 7.62 -5.78 -9.15
N ARG A 196 8.65 -6.62 -9.19
CA ARG A 196 10.04 -6.16 -9.18
C ARG A 196 10.50 -5.81 -10.58
N TYR A 197 11.33 -4.78 -10.72
CA TYR A 197 11.79 -4.31 -12.03
C TYR A 197 12.58 -5.36 -12.82
N PHE A 198 13.28 -6.27 -12.13
CA PHE A 198 14.17 -7.27 -12.74
C PHE A 198 13.50 -8.63 -13.02
N ASP A 199 12.28 -8.85 -12.55
CA ASP A 199 11.49 -10.06 -12.78
C ASP A 199 10.00 -9.66 -12.96
N PRO A 200 9.67 -8.88 -14.00
CA PRO A 200 8.33 -8.33 -14.17
C PRO A 200 7.25 -9.41 -14.33
N ASP A 201 7.62 -10.61 -14.78
CA ASP A 201 6.74 -11.77 -14.94
C ASP A 201 6.34 -12.37 -13.58
N ARG A 202 7.05 -12.03 -12.50
CA ARG A 202 6.81 -12.51 -11.14
C ARG A 202 5.98 -11.49 -10.36
N LEU A 203 4.70 -11.79 -10.20
CA LEU A 203 3.80 -11.03 -9.34
C LEU A 203 3.86 -11.59 -7.91
N GLU A 204 4.25 -10.75 -6.97
CA GLU A 204 4.16 -11.03 -5.54
C GLU A 204 2.79 -10.54 -5.04
N VAL A 205 1.98 -11.43 -4.46
CA VAL A 205 0.64 -11.09 -3.96
C VAL A 205 0.52 -11.41 -2.48
N TYR A 206 0.09 -10.41 -1.71
CA TYR A 206 -0.24 -10.51 -0.30
C TYR A 206 -1.76 -10.45 -0.15
N PRO A 207 -2.45 -11.60 0.03
CA PRO A 207 -3.88 -11.61 0.28
C PRO A 207 -4.17 -10.97 1.64
N CYS A 208 -5.23 -10.15 1.69
CA CYS A 208 -5.64 -9.42 2.89
C CYS A 208 -7.11 -9.75 3.22
N PRO A 209 -7.37 -10.87 3.91
CA PRO A 209 -8.71 -11.28 4.30
C PRO A 209 -9.34 -10.29 5.29
N LEU A 210 -10.65 -10.07 5.21
CA LEU A 210 -11.38 -9.14 6.09
C LEU A 210 -11.20 -9.46 7.59
N ARG A 211 -11.13 -10.74 7.92
CA ARG A 211 -11.10 -11.23 9.31
C ARG A 211 -9.69 -11.39 9.88
N GLU A 212 -8.66 -11.07 9.10
CA GLU A 212 -7.26 -11.18 9.51
C GLU A 212 -6.58 -9.81 9.58
N PRO A 213 -5.52 -9.65 10.40
CA PRO A 213 -4.65 -8.49 10.33
C PRO A 213 -4.02 -8.32 8.94
N LEU A 214 -3.91 -7.08 8.49
CA LEU A 214 -3.17 -6.72 7.28
C LEU A 214 -1.69 -7.09 7.44
N PRO A 215 -1.04 -7.57 6.38
CA PRO A 215 0.35 -8.01 6.46
C PRO A 215 1.32 -6.84 6.57
N SER A 216 2.44 -7.08 7.23
CA SER A 216 3.67 -6.35 6.89
C SER A 216 4.19 -6.87 5.55
N ILE A 217 4.57 -5.97 4.65
CA ILE A 217 5.01 -6.27 3.28
C ILE A 217 6.47 -5.87 3.04
N HIS A 218 7.09 -6.45 2.01
CA HIS A 218 8.39 -6.03 1.53
C HIS A 218 8.26 -4.95 0.45
N ILE A 219 9.00 -3.86 0.64
CA ILE A 219 9.15 -2.79 -0.34
C ILE A 219 10.50 -2.98 -1.02
N PRO A 220 10.53 -3.39 -2.30
CA PRO A 220 11.77 -3.66 -3.02
C PRO A 220 12.56 -2.38 -3.23
N LEU A 221 13.89 -2.50 -3.22
CA LEU A 221 14.84 -1.46 -3.63
C LEU A 221 15.62 -1.91 -4.88
N ARG A 222 16.68 -1.18 -5.26
CA ARG A 222 17.58 -1.62 -6.35
C ARG A 222 18.44 -2.78 -5.85
N TYR A 223 18.66 -3.79 -6.69
CA TYR A 223 19.65 -4.82 -6.39
C TYR A 223 21.05 -4.19 -6.27
N PRO A 224 21.88 -4.55 -5.26
CA PRO A 224 21.70 -5.63 -4.28
C PRO A 224 21.10 -5.20 -2.92
N ASP A 225 20.54 -3.99 -2.80
CA ASP A 225 19.99 -3.50 -1.54
C ASP A 225 18.78 -4.33 -1.10
N LEU A 226 18.71 -4.57 0.21
CA LEU A 226 17.64 -5.37 0.80
C LEU A 226 16.33 -4.58 0.86
N ASP A 227 15.22 -5.31 0.71
CA ASP A 227 13.89 -4.74 0.86
C ASP A 227 13.69 -4.16 2.28
N VAL A 228 12.92 -3.08 2.36
CA VAL A 228 12.46 -2.54 3.64
C VAL A 228 11.06 -3.05 3.96
N SER A 229 10.76 -3.26 5.25
CA SER A 229 9.45 -3.72 5.68
C SER A 229 8.50 -2.54 5.94
N LEU A 230 7.26 -2.66 5.48
CA LEU A 230 6.18 -1.70 5.74
C LEU A 230 5.00 -2.40 6.43
N ASP A 231 4.68 -1.97 7.66
CA ASP A 231 3.61 -2.55 8.48
C ASP A 231 2.26 -1.90 8.17
N ILE A 232 1.50 -2.51 7.25
CA ILE A 232 0.25 -1.93 6.75
C ILE A 232 -0.83 -1.87 7.83
N GLN A 233 -0.93 -2.86 8.71
CA GLN A 233 -1.93 -2.86 9.78
C GLN A 233 -1.72 -1.67 10.70
N ARG A 234 -0.47 -1.39 11.08
CA ARG A 234 -0.14 -0.27 11.96
C ARG A 234 -0.49 1.07 11.33
N LEU A 235 -0.24 1.23 10.02
CA LEU A 235 -0.57 2.47 9.30
C LEU A 235 -2.09 2.67 9.18
N VAL A 236 -2.85 1.61 8.88
CA VAL A 236 -4.33 1.68 8.81
C VAL A 236 -4.93 1.99 10.19
N ASN A 237 -4.42 1.39 11.26
CA ASN A 237 -4.84 1.71 12.62
C ASN A 237 -4.52 3.18 12.96
N ARG A 238 -3.38 3.71 12.52
CA ARG A 238 -3.06 5.13 12.69
C ARG A 238 -4.06 6.02 11.93
N CYS A 239 -4.43 5.69 10.68
CA CYS A 239 -5.48 6.41 9.94
C CYS A 239 -6.82 6.39 10.68
N TYR A 240 -7.20 5.23 11.23
CA TYR A 240 -8.41 5.10 12.05
C TYR A 240 -8.43 6.07 13.23
N GLU A 241 -7.31 6.11 13.96
CA GLU A 241 -7.17 6.91 15.16
C GLU A 241 -7.16 8.42 14.85
N THR A 242 -6.36 8.85 13.87
CA THR A 242 -6.20 10.27 13.55
C THR A 242 -7.39 10.84 12.80
N GLY A 243 -8.01 10.04 11.91
CA GLY A 243 -9.26 10.38 11.22
C GLY A 243 -10.50 10.32 12.13
N ARG A 244 -10.35 9.84 13.37
CA ARG A 244 -11.43 9.68 14.35
C ARG A 244 -12.57 8.80 13.83
N TYR A 245 -12.23 7.72 13.14
CA TYR A 245 -13.21 6.87 12.45
C TYR A 245 -14.07 6.01 13.37
N TRP A 246 -13.86 6.06 14.69
CA TRP A 246 -14.86 5.61 15.66
C TRP A 246 -16.15 6.45 15.64
N LYS A 247 -16.15 7.62 14.97
CA LYS A 247 -17.33 8.47 14.78
C LYS A 247 -18.08 8.22 13.47
N LEU A 248 -17.65 7.26 12.66
CA LEU A 248 -18.36 6.90 11.43
C LEU A 248 -19.74 6.30 11.77
N ASP A 249 -20.64 6.31 10.80
CA ASP A 249 -21.93 5.65 10.94
C ASP A 249 -21.76 4.14 10.71
N TYR A 250 -21.65 3.39 11.80
CA TYR A 250 -21.55 1.93 11.79
C TYR A 250 -22.88 1.22 11.51
N THR A 251 -23.98 1.97 11.41
CA THR A 251 -25.30 1.42 11.04
C THR A 251 -25.56 1.50 9.54
N ALA A 252 -24.81 2.32 8.81
CA ALA A 252 -24.93 2.45 7.37
C ALA A 252 -24.56 1.13 6.66
N PRO A 253 -25.33 0.70 5.64
CA PRO A 253 -24.99 -0.50 4.90
C PRO A 253 -23.68 -0.31 4.13
N LEU A 254 -22.83 -1.32 4.17
CA LEU A 254 -21.60 -1.37 3.40
C LEU A 254 -21.90 -1.52 1.90
N VAL A 255 -21.14 -0.81 1.06
CA VAL A 255 -21.23 -0.89 -0.41
C VAL A 255 -19.87 -1.27 -0.99
N PRO A 256 -19.73 -2.41 -1.68
CA PRO A 256 -20.73 -3.47 -1.87
C PRO A 256 -21.12 -4.16 -0.54
N PRO A 257 -22.28 -4.84 -0.49
CA PRO A 257 -22.66 -5.63 0.68
C PRO A 257 -21.68 -6.79 0.89
N LEU A 258 -21.52 -7.21 2.15
CA LEU A 258 -20.78 -8.43 2.49
C LEU A 258 -21.60 -9.67 2.14
N ASN A 259 -20.93 -10.82 1.99
CA ASN A 259 -21.62 -12.11 1.98
C ASN A 259 -22.27 -12.37 3.35
N GLU A 260 -23.17 -13.36 3.43
CA GLU A 260 -23.94 -13.64 4.64
C GLU A 260 -23.04 -13.95 5.85
N ASP A 261 -22.03 -14.79 5.67
CA ASP A 261 -21.11 -15.17 6.76
C ASP A 261 -20.31 -13.99 7.30
N ASP A 262 -19.80 -13.12 6.41
CA ASP A 262 -19.05 -11.91 6.78
C ASP A 262 -19.96 -10.86 7.42
N ALA A 263 -21.22 -10.77 7.00
CA ALA A 263 -22.20 -9.87 7.60
C ALA A 263 -22.53 -10.28 9.05
N VAL A 264 -22.72 -11.59 9.29
CA VAL A 264 -22.95 -12.13 10.66
C VAL A 264 -21.74 -11.85 11.55
N TRP A 265 -20.54 -12.18 11.07
CA TRP A 265 -19.30 -11.93 11.80
C TRP A 265 -19.08 -10.45 12.13
N MET A 266 -19.35 -9.56 11.16
CA MET A 266 -19.24 -8.11 11.36
C MET A 266 -20.22 -7.63 12.44
N ALA A 267 -21.47 -8.08 12.41
CA ALA A 267 -22.47 -7.68 13.40
C ALA A 267 -22.07 -8.12 14.82
N GLU A 268 -21.53 -9.32 14.98
CA GLU A 268 -20.97 -9.78 16.26
C GLU A 268 -19.81 -8.91 16.72
N ARG A 269 -18.90 -8.56 15.80
CA ARG A 269 -17.73 -7.73 16.09
C ARG A 269 -18.11 -6.32 16.56
N LEU A 270 -19.07 -5.68 15.88
CA LEU A 270 -19.56 -4.36 16.26
C LEU A 270 -20.21 -4.39 17.65
N ARG A 271 -21.03 -5.41 17.93
CA ARG A 271 -21.65 -5.61 19.25
C ARG A 271 -20.60 -5.78 20.35
N GLU A 272 -19.54 -6.55 20.12
CA GLU A 272 -18.43 -6.71 21.08
C GLU A 272 -17.67 -5.40 21.33
N ALA A 273 -17.54 -4.57 20.30
CA ALA A 273 -16.94 -3.24 20.40
C ALA A 273 -17.89 -2.17 21.00
N GLY A 274 -19.15 -2.52 21.24
CA GLY A 274 -20.18 -1.60 21.74
C GLY A 274 -20.67 -0.57 20.72
N LEU A 275 -20.58 -0.91 19.42
CA LEU A 275 -21.04 -0.14 18.27
C LEU A 275 -22.36 -0.70 17.70
#